data_AF-A0A1D3D6D9-F1
#
_entry.id   AF-A0A1D3D6D9-F1
#
_cell.length_a   1.000
_cell.length_b   1.000
_cell.length_c   1.000
_cell.angle_alpha   90.00
_cell.angle_beta   90.00
_cell.angle_gamma   90.00
#
_symmetry.space_group_name_H-M   'P 1'
#
loop_
_entity.id
_entity.type
_entity.pdbx_description
1 polymer ?
#
loop_
_entity_poly.entity_id
_entity_poly.type
_entity_poly.pdbx_seq_one_letter_code
_entity_poly.pdbx_strand_id
1 'polypeptide(L)'
;MAGSRDLNREPCPDRILDDLGGAFGMGALGGFLWHFAKGWRNSPKYEKWRGALFSGSLKSPTVGSAFATWGGIFCAFDCTLAYARGGKEDSWNPVLAGAATGGVLSMRSGWRSCARNAAVGGILLGIIEVVQIVG
;
A
#
# COMPACT_ATOMS: atom_id res chain seq x y z
N MET A 1 6.63 26.50 -14.61
CA MET A 1 7.78 25.71 -14.17
C MET A 1 7.36 24.94 -12.93
N ALA A 2 6.87 23.71 -13.11
CA ALA A 2 6.74 22.71 -12.05
C ALA A 2 7.69 21.60 -12.50
N GLY A 3 8.98 21.73 -12.17
CA GLY A 3 9.46 21.25 -10.88
C GLY A 3 9.80 19.78 -11.11
N SER A 4 11.05 19.53 -11.46
CA SER A 4 11.62 18.23 -11.83
C SER A 4 10.97 17.07 -11.08
N ARG A 5 10.26 16.17 -11.79
CA ARG A 5 9.99 14.81 -11.30
C ARG A 5 11.32 14.05 -11.34
N ASP A 6 12.13 14.36 -10.32
CA ASP A 6 13.40 13.81 -9.89
C ASP A 6 14.14 12.86 -10.84
N LEU A 7 15.34 13.29 -11.25
CA LEU A 7 16.45 12.44 -11.70
C LEU A 7 16.94 11.45 -10.61
N ASN A 8 16.21 11.36 -9.48
CA ASN A 8 16.44 10.51 -8.31
C ASN A 8 15.36 9.43 -8.16
N ARG A 9 14.38 9.37 -9.07
CA ARG A 9 13.36 8.32 -9.11
C ARG A 9 13.98 7.09 -9.77
N GLU A 10 14.09 5.98 -9.04
CA GLU A 10 14.57 4.74 -9.63
C GLU A 10 13.69 4.36 -10.85
N PRO A 11 14.30 3.95 -11.97
CA PRO A 11 13.55 3.58 -13.15
C PRO A 11 12.65 2.38 -12.85
N CYS A 12 11.45 2.35 -13.44
CA CYS A 12 10.69 1.11 -13.55
C CYS A 12 11.56 0.09 -14.33
N PRO A 13 11.77 -1.14 -13.85
CA PRO A 13 11.00 -1.85 -12.82
C PRO A 13 11.59 -1.88 -11.41
N ASP A 14 12.80 -1.36 -11.16
CA ASP A 14 13.51 -1.54 -9.88
C ASP A 14 12.71 -0.96 -8.69
N ARG A 15 12.05 0.17 -8.92
CA ARG A 15 11.12 0.82 -7.98
C ARG A 15 10.04 -0.11 -7.39
N ILE A 16 9.63 -1.15 -8.11
CA ILE A 16 8.61 -2.10 -7.63
C ILE A 16 9.12 -2.86 -6.41
N LEU A 17 10.40 -3.24 -6.38
CA LEU A 17 10.99 -3.98 -5.27
C LEU A 17 11.14 -3.09 -4.02
N ASP A 18 11.57 -1.85 -4.23
CA ASP A 18 11.71 -0.87 -3.16
C ASP A 18 10.36 -0.50 -2.54
N ASP A 19 9.34 -0.26 -3.37
CA ASP A 19 7.98 0.02 -2.89
C ASP A 19 7.34 -1.20 -2.21
N LEU A 20 7.59 -2.43 -2.70
CA LEU A 20 7.19 -3.68 -2.05
C LEU A 20 7.82 -3.82 -0.67
N GLY A 21 9.14 -3.63 -0.59
CA GLY A 21 9.91 -3.76 0.65
C GLY A 21 9.54 -2.69 1.67
N GLY A 22 9.41 -1.44 1.22
CA GLY A 22 8.95 -0.31 2.03
C GLY A 22 7.54 -0.55 2.58
N ALA A 23 6.61 -0.98 1.73
CA ALA A 23 5.24 -1.31 2.14
C ALA A 23 5.20 -2.49 3.11
N PHE A 24 5.99 -3.55 2.87
CA PHE A 24 6.13 -4.66 3.81
C PHE A 24 6.62 -4.18 5.18
N GLY A 25 7.69 -3.38 5.21
CA GLY A 25 8.29 -2.85 6.43
C GLY A 25 7.29 -2.00 7.22
N MET A 26 6.61 -1.06 6.55
CA MET A 26 5.56 -0.23 7.15
C MET A 26 4.43 -1.10 7.74
N GLY A 27 3.92 -2.07 6.98
CA GLY A 27 2.85 -2.96 7.43
C GLY A 27 3.28 -3.91 8.55
N ALA A 28 4.51 -4.43 8.51
CA ALA A 28 5.04 -5.34 9.51
C ALA A 28 5.25 -4.61 10.85
N LEU A 29 5.85 -3.42 10.84
CA LEU A 29 6.06 -2.60 12.03
C LEU A 29 4.72 -2.13 12.63
N GLY A 30 3.84 -1.55 11.81
CA GLY A 30 2.52 -1.10 12.26
C GLY A 30 1.65 -2.26 12.77
N GLY A 31 1.67 -3.38 12.05
CA GLY A 31 0.98 -4.61 12.43
C GLY A 31 1.51 -5.20 13.73
N PHE A 32 2.83 -5.22 13.91
CA PHE A 32 3.46 -5.68 15.16
C PHE A 32 2.99 -4.81 16.33
N LEU A 33 3.11 -3.49 16.23
CA LEU A 33 2.74 -2.57 17.32
C LEU A 33 1.25 -2.69 17.67
N TRP A 34 0.37 -2.75 16.67
CA TRP A 34 -1.07 -2.90 16.89
C TRP A 34 -1.41 -4.23 17.56
N HIS A 35 -0.88 -5.34 17.03
CA HIS A 35 -1.16 -6.67 17.57
C HIS A 35 -0.44 -6.96 18.89
N PHE A 36 0.69 -6.31 19.15
CA PHE A 36 1.36 -6.30 20.44
C PHE A 36 0.50 -5.59 21.48
N ALA A 37 0.05 -4.37 21.20
CA ALA A 37 -0.82 -3.61 22.11
C ALA A 37 -2.14 -4.34 22.38
N LYS A 38 -2.73 -4.93 21.33
CA LYS A 38 -3.96 -5.75 21.45
C LYS A 38 -3.71 -7.03 22.24
N GLY A 39 -2.60 -7.73 21.99
CA GLY A 39 -2.19 -8.92 22.72
C GLY A 39 -1.94 -8.63 24.20
N TRP A 40 -1.31 -7.49 24.50
CA TRP A 40 -1.07 -7.02 25.86
C TRP A 40 -2.36 -6.80 26.65
N ARG A 41 -3.36 -6.15 26.02
CA ARG A 41 -4.67 -5.88 26.64
C ARG A 41 -5.49 -7.15 26.86
N ASN A 42 -5.38 -8.12 25.97
CA ASN A 42 -6.23 -9.32 25.98
C ASN A 42 -5.59 -10.54 26.67
N SER A 43 -4.30 -10.47 27.04
CA SER A 43 -3.58 -11.60 27.65
C SER A 43 -3.79 -11.71 29.17
N PRO A 44 -3.73 -12.93 29.75
CA PRO A 44 -3.79 -13.15 31.20
C PRO A 44 -2.69 -12.38 31.95
N LYS A 45 -2.96 -11.94 33.19
CA LYS A 45 -2.08 -11.04 33.97
C LYS A 45 -0.60 -11.47 34.03
N TYR A 46 -0.31 -12.75 34.12
CA TYR A 46 1.05 -13.28 34.28
C TYR A 46 1.76 -13.61 32.97
N GLU A 47 1.04 -13.63 31.84
CA GLU A 47 1.59 -13.98 30.52
C GLU A 47 1.52 -12.81 29.54
N LYS A 48 1.24 -11.59 30.01
CA LYS A 48 1.04 -10.42 29.13
C LYS A 48 2.17 -10.17 28.16
N TRP A 49 3.43 -10.23 28.62
CA TRP A 49 4.61 -10.06 27.76
C TRP A 49 4.71 -11.15 26.70
N ARG A 50 4.61 -12.41 27.11
CA ARG A 50 4.66 -13.55 26.18
C ARG A 50 3.51 -13.52 25.18
N GLY A 51 2.28 -13.29 25.64
CA GLY A 51 1.10 -13.21 24.80
C GLY A 51 1.10 -12.01 23.84
N ALA A 52 1.61 -10.85 24.28
CA ALA A 52 1.79 -9.68 23.42
C ALA A 52 2.86 -9.90 22.35
N LEU A 53 4.04 -10.41 22.73
CA LEU A 53 5.11 -10.73 21.78
C LEU A 53 4.67 -11.79 20.78
N PHE A 54 4.04 -12.87 21.26
CA PHE A 54 3.52 -13.92 20.40
C PHE A 54 2.47 -13.40 19.42
N SER A 55 1.50 -12.60 19.90
CA SER A 55 0.47 -12.00 19.06
C SER A 55 1.04 -11.04 18.02
N GLY A 56 1.98 -10.18 18.43
CA GLY A 56 2.66 -9.24 17.56
C GLY A 56 3.45 -9.96 16.46
N SER A 57 4.34 -10.88 16.83
CA SER A 57 5.19 -11.60 15.88
C SER A 57 4.39 -12.51 14.95
N LEU A 58 3.30 -13.13 15.43
CA LEU A 58 2.48 -14.01 14.61
C LEU A 58 1.67 -13.24 13.55
N LYS A 59 1.24 -12.00 13.85
CA LYS A 59 0.35 -11.22 12.97
C LYS A 59 1.08 -10.18 12.12
N SER A 60 2.22 -9.68 12.58
CA SER A 60 3.08 -8.74 11.86
C SER A 60 3.33 -9.13 10.39
N PRO A 61 3.80 -10.35 10.06
CA PRO A 61 4.08 -10.70 8.66
C PRO A 61 2.82 -10.75 7.79
N THR A 62 1.67 -11.11 8.36
CA THR A 62 0.39 -11.11 7.62
C THR A 62 -0.01 -9.69 7.22
N VAL A 63 0.09 -8.72 8.15
CA VAL A 63 -0.20 -7.32 7.86
C VAL A 63 0.84 -6.74 6.88
N GLY A 64 2.12 -7.02 7.11
CA GLY A 64 3.21 -6.67 6.19
C GLY A 64 2.95 -7.17 4.77
N SER A 65 2.57 -8.44 4.60
CA SER A 65 2.27 -9.01 3.28
C SER A 65 1.07 -8.35 2.59
N ALA A 66 0.06 -7.93 3.35
CA ALA A 66 -1.11 -7.26 2.78
C ALA A 66 -0.74 -5.87 2.25
N PHE A 67 0.06 -5.12 3.01
CA PHE A 67 0.61 -3.83 2.56
C PHE A 67 1.54 -4.00 1.37
N ALA A 68 2.44 -4.99 1.40
CA ALA A 68 3.31 -5.30 0.28
C ALA A 68 2.49 -5.63 -0.99
N THR A 69 1.49 -6.49 -0.88
CA THR A 69 0.63 -6.87 -2.03
C THR A 69 -0.05 -5.62 -2.61
N TRP A 70 -0.58 -4.75 -1.76
CA TRP A 70 -1.21 -3.51 -2.21
C TRP A 70 -0.19 -2.57 -2.88
N GLY A 71 0.94 -2.30 -2.23
CA GLY A 71 1.99 -1.41 -2.75
C GLY A 71 2.61 -1.93 -4.05
N GLY A 72 2.91 -3.22 -4.14
CA GLY A 72 3.47 -3.83 -5.34
C GLY A 72 2.52 -3.82 -6.54
N ILE A 73 1.23 -4.10 -6.31
CA ILE A 73 0.22 -4.02 -7.39
C ILE A 73 0.03 -2.56 -7.83
N PHE A 74 0.02 -1.62 -6.88
CA PHE A 74 -0.05 -0.19 -7.18
C PHE A 74 1.13 0.26 -8.05
N CYS A 75 2.36 -0.06 -7.65
CA CYS A 75 3.55 0.33 -8.41
C CYS A 75 3.64 -0.36 -9.77
N ALA A 76 3.22 -1.63 -9.86
CA ALA A 76 3.11 -2.31 -11.14
C ALA A 76 2.13 -1.59 -12.08
N PHE A 77 0.97 -1.16 -11.60
CA PHE A 77 0.03 -0.37 -12.41
C PHE A 77 0.56 1.01 -12.76
N ASP A 78 1.18 1.72 -11.83
CA ASP A 78 1.77 3.05 -12.07
C ASP A 78 2.86 2.99 -13.16
N CYS A 79 3.79 2.03 -13.04
CA CYS A 79 4.82 1.77 -14.05
C CYS A 79 4.23 1.33 -15.40
N THR A 80 3.19 0.48 -15.39
CA THR A 80 2.53 0.04 -16.63
C THR A 80 1.83 1.20 -17.33
N LEU A 81 1.16 2.08 -16.58
CA LEU A 81 0.50 3.27 -17.13
C LEU A 81 1.52 4.28 -17.67
N ALA A 82 2.63 4.49 -16.96
CA ALA A 82 3.74 5.33 -17.44
C ALA A 82 4.31 4.77 -18.76
N TYR A 83 4.57 3.46 -18.83
CA TYR A 83 5.07 2.81 -20.04
C TYR A 83 4.07 2.90 -21.20
N ALA A 84 2.80 2.57 -20.95
CA ALA A 84 1.74 2.60 -21.97
C ALA A 84 1.50 4.00 -22.55
N ARG A 85 1.80 5.06 -21.79
CA ARG A 85 1.65 6.46 -22.20
C ARG A 85 2.96 7.07 -22.75
N GLY A 86 3.97 6.26 -23.03
CA GLY A 86 5.24 6.69 -23.62
C GLY A 86 6.16 7.43 -22.64
N GLY A 87 6.15 7.03 -21.37
CA GLY A 87 6.93 7.66 -20.30
C GLY A 87 6.30 8.92 -19.73
N LYS A 88 5.04 9.22 -20.07
CA LYS A 88 4.33 10.36 -19.50
C LYS A 88 3.86 10.03 -18.09
N GLU A 89 4.42 10.77 -17.13
CA GLU A 89 4.00 10.75 -15.74
C GLU A 89 3.09 11.96 -15.48
N ASP A 90 1.80 11.73 -15.30
CA ASP A 90 0.82 12.77 -14.94
C ASP A 90 0.14 12.38 -13.63
N SER A 91 -0.44 13.33 -12.90
CA SER A 91 -1.22 13.07 -11.67
C SER A 91 -2.42 12.12 -11.85
N TRP A 92 -2.77 11.79 -13.10
CA TRP A 92 -3.77 10.77 -13.40
C TRP A 92 -3.27 9.33 -13.26
N ASN A 93 -1.97 9.06 -13.47
CA ASN A 93 -1.41 7.71 -13.37
C ASN A 93 -1.61 7.11 -11.95
N PRO A 94 -1.22 7.79 -10.85
CA PRO A 94 -1.40 7.24 -9.51
C PRO A 94 -2.88 7.05 -9.15
N VAL A 95 -3.77 7.97 -9.53
CA VAL A 95 -5.21 7.82 -9.29
C VAL A 95 -5.78 6.58 -9.98
N LEU A 96 -5.45 6.39 -11.25
CA LEU A 96 -5.88 5.22 -12.03
C LEU A 96 -5.25 3.93 -11.52
N ALA A 97 -3.97 3.96 -11.15
CA ALA A 97 -3.27 2.83 -10.55
C ALA A 97 -3.89 2.42 -9.21
N GLY A 98 -4.29 3.38 -8.37
CA GLY A 98 -5.00 3.13 -7.12
C GLY A 98 -6.37 2.48 -7.34
N ALA A 99 -7.13 3.00 -8.31
CA ALA A 99 -8.41 2.40 -8.69
C ALA A 99 -8.25 0.97 -9.22
N ALA A 100 -7.27 0.75 -10.11
CA ALA A 100 -6.96 -0.57 -10.64
C ALA A 100 -6.54 -1.54 -9.54
N THR A 101 -5.68 -1.12 -8.61
CA THR A 101 -5.22 -1.92 -7.47
C THR A 101 -6.38 -2.34 -6.57
N GLY A 102 -7.24 -1.39 -6.19
CA GLY A 102 -8.42 -1.67 -5.36
C GLY A 102 -9.40 -2.64 -6.03
N GLY A 103 -9.62 -2.46 -7.34
CA GLY A 103 -10.45 -3.35 -8.15
C GLY A 103 -9.88 -4.77 -8.23
N VAL A 104 -8.60 -4.89 -8.60
CA VAL A 104 -7.92 -6.19 -8.79
C VAL A 104 -7.87 -7.01 -7.52
N LEU A 105 -7.52 -6.39 -6.39
CA LEU A 105 -7.51 -7.07 -5.09
C LEU A 105 -8.89 -7.62 -4.68
N SER A 106 -9.95 -7.00 -5.18
CA SER A 106 -11.34 -7.36 -4.87
C SER A 106 -12.05 -8.11 -5.99
N MET A 107 -11.33 -8.46 -7.07
CA MET A 107 -11.92 -9.05 -8.28
C MET A 107 -12.59 -10.40 -7.98
N ARG A 108 -11.99 -11.21 -7.10
CA ARG A 108 -12.54 -12.49 -6.64
C ARG A 108 -13.80 -12.36 -5.77
N SER A 109 -14.09 -11.17 -5.27
CA SER A 109 -15.20 -10.90 -4.35
C SER A 109 -16.48 -10.42 -5.05
N GLY A 110 -16.52 -10.54 -6.39
CA GLY A 110 -17.63 -10.14 -7.25
C GLY A 110 -17.57 -8.68 -7.73
N TRP A 111 -18.33 -8.37 -8.78
CA TRP A 111 -18.24 -7.10 -9.50
C TRP A 111 -18.58 -5.88 -8.63
N ARG A 112 -19.57 -5.99 -7.71
CA ARG A 112 -19.93 -4.90 -6.80
C ARG A 112 -18.80 -4.57 -5.83
N SER A 113 -18.14 -5.59 -5.29
CA SER A 113 -16.98 -5.40 -4.41
C SER A 113 -15.80 -4.82 -5.18
N CYS A 114 -15.57 -5.27 -6.40
CA CYS A 114 -14.54 -4.72 -7.29
C CYS A 114 -14.77 -3.21 -7.53
N ALA A 115 -15.97 -2.81 -7.98
CA ALA A 115 -16.30 -1.42 -8.25
C ALA A 115 -16.16 -0.53 -7.00
N ARG A 116 -16.63 -1.00 -5.84
CA ARG A 116 -16.51 -0.25 -4.57
C ARG A 116 -15.05 -0.06 -4.18
N ASN A 117 -14.23 -1.11 -4.21
CA ASN A 117 -12.83 -1.00 -3.81
C ASN A 117 -12.00 -0.21 -4.82
N ALA A 118 -12.33 -0.29 -6.12
CA ALA A 118 -11.73 0.58 -7.13
C ALA A 118 -12.05 2.05 -6.86
N ALA A 119 -13.31 2.38 -6.53
CA ALA A 119 -13.69 3.75 -6.18
C ALA A 119 -12.94 4.25 -4.93
N VAL A 120 -12.87 3.43 -3.87
CA VAL A 120 -12.13 3.78 -2.65
C VAL A 120 -10.64 4.01 -2.95
N GLY A 121 -10.01 3.11 -3.71
CA GLY A 121 -8.59 3.24 -4.08
C GLY A 121 -8.31 4.49 -4.92
N GLY A 122 -9.17 4.78 -5.90
CA GLY A 122 -9.07 5.98 -6.74
C GLY A 122 -9.29 7.28 -5.95
N ILE A 123 -10.30 7.33 -5.06
CA ILE A 123 -10.56 8.51 -4.22
C ILE A 123 -9.39 8.76 -3.27
N LEU A 124 -8.88 7.71 -2.62
CA LEU A 124 -7.79 7.85 -1.65
C LEU A 124 -6.53 8.41 -2.31
N LEU A 125 -6.11 7.88 -3.46
CA LEU A 125 -4.96 8.42 -4.18
C LEU A 125 -5.24 9.75 -4.87
N GLY A 126 -6.49 10.01 -5.28
CA GLY A 126 -6.91 11.33 -5.74
C GLY A 126 -6.72 12.40 -4.67
N ILE A 127 -7.07 12.11 -3.41
CA ILE A 127 -6.81 13.01 -2.29
C ILE A 127 -5.31 13.22 -2.09
N ILE A 128 -4.51 12.15 -2.13
CA ILE A 128 -3.05 12.26 -1.97
C ILE A 128 -2.44 13.14 -3.06
N GLU A 129 -2.80 12.94 -4.33
CA GLU A 129 -2.34 13.77 -5.44
C GLU A 129 -2.79 15.23 -5.28
N VAL A 130 -4.04 15.49 -4.87
CA VAL A 130 -4.50 16.86 -4.60
C VAL A 130 -3.69 17.52 -3.51
N VAL A 131 -3.38 16.80 -2.42
CA VAL A 131 -2.52 17.31 -1.35
C VAL A 131 -1.11 17.60 -1.87
N GLN A 132 -0.55 16.77 -2.75
CA GLN A 132 0.77 16.99 -3.35
C GLN A 132 0.81 18.13 -4.37
N ILE A 133 -0.32 18.44 -5.03
CA ILE A 133 -0.42 19.57 -5.96
C ILE A 133 -0.56 20.89 -5.21
N VAL A 134 -1.23 20.88 -4.06
CA VAL A 134 -1.58 22.10 -3.29
C VAL A 134 -0.55 22.44 -2.20
N GLY A 135 0.13 21.44 -1.63
CA GLY A 135 1.15 21.60 -0.59
C GLY A 135 2.53 21.89 -1.17
#